data_AF-A0A1Z4M2K6-F1
#
_entry.id   AF-A0A1Z4M2K6-F1
#
_cell.length_a   1.000
_cell.length_b   1.000
_cell.length_c   1.000
_cell.angle_alpha   90.00
_cell.angle_beta   90.00
_cell.angle_gamma   90.00
#
_symmetry.space_group_name_H-M   'P 1'
#
loop_
_entity.id
_entity.type
_entity.pdbx_description
1 polymer ?
#
loop_
_entity_poly.entity_id
_entity_poly.type
_entity_poly.pdbx_seq_one_letter_code
_entity_poly.pdbx_strand_id
1 'polypeptide(L)'
;MLLSQLCTELELKEDDARMILADVRDDFADCDDVTNEEAKLIRNSIKAALPGGTGEVPLEPGLEVSTQRTLVSNVSQVLGIPLFLAIEAELNAIATIEDVKNHLILNTLDQKQAELDQAIRKRSASRQKGYYTALKDLAQTMQKPLVVVEEMQQDIQQQNQQLEQLLDAVKAGESLSPETAIS
;
A
#
# COMPACT_ATOMS: atom_id res chain seq x y z
N MET A 1 31.77 35.55 13.96
CA MET A 1 31.40 34.58 15.02
C MET A 1 29.91 34.30 15.09
N LEU A 2 29.03 35.28 14.88
CA LEU A 2 27.58 35.06 14.97
C LEU A 2 27.04 34.14 13.87
N LEU A 3 27.53 34.29 12.63
CA LEU A 3 27.16 33.43 11.50
C LEU A 3 27.53 31.96 11.74
N SER A 4 28.75 31.68 12.22
CA SER A 4 29.17 30.29 12.50
C SER A 4 28.34 29.66 13.62
N GLN A 5 27.98 30.43 14.65
CA GLN A 5 27.08 29.97 15.72
C GLN A 5 25.69 29.66 15.19
N LEU A 6 25.15 30.53 14.34
CA LEU A 6 23.84 30.36 13.69
C LEU A 6 23.83 29.12 12.78
N CYS A 7 24.88 28.92 11.99
CA CYS A 7 25.05 27.75 11.12
C CYS A 7 25.14 26.45 11.94
N THR A 8 25.82 26.49 13.08
CA THR A 8 25.88 25.34 14.00
C THR A 8 24.53 25.06 14.65
N GLU A 9 23.79 26.08 15.07
CA GLU A 9 22.46 25.95 15.68
C GLU A 9 21.42 25.37 14.71
N LEU A 10 21.51 25.76 13.44
CA LEU A 10 20.54 25.41 12.41
C LEU A 10 20.98 24.28 11.50
N GLU A 11 22.14 23.66 11.80
CA GLU A 11 22.78 22.62 10.98
C GLU A 11 22.93 23.02 9.50
N LEU A 12 23.19 24.30 9.24
CA LEU A 12 23.40 24.87 7.92
C LEU A 12 24.88 25.03 7.63
N LYS A 13 25.26 24.97 6.35
CA LYS A 13 26.60 25.43 5.93
C LYS A 13 26.63 26.96 5.89
N GLU A 14 27.80 27.53 6.08
CA GLU A 14 27.96 29.00 6.01
C GLU A 14 27.57 29.54 4.62
N ASP A 15 27.88 28.81 3.55
CA ASP A 15 27.47 29.16 2.18
C ASP A 15 25.95 29.17 2.00
N ASP A 16 25.24 28.24 2.65
CA ASP A 16 23.79 28.14 2.60
C ASP A 16 23.12 29.30 3.34
N ALA A 17 23.66 29.66 4.52
CA ALA A 17 23.21 30.83 5.27
C ALA A 17 23.49 32.15 4.54
N ARG A 18 24.58 32.23 3.78
CA ARG A 18 24.87 33.36 2.88
C ARG A 18 23.88 33.44 1.72
N MET A 19 23.57 32.31 1.11
CA MET A 19 22.60 32.25 0.01
C MET A 19 21.19 32.68 0.44
N ILE A 20 20.81 32.41 1.70
CA ILE A 20 19.55 32.89 2.27
C ILE A 20 19.47 34.42 2.29
N LEU A 21 20.57 35.10 2.63
CA LEU A 21 20.62 36.56 2.76
C LEU A 21 20.98 37.30 1.45
N ALA A 22 21.48 36.60 0.44
CA ALA A 22 22.07 37.19 -0.76
C ALA A 22 21.13 38.15 -1.53
N ASP A 23 19.81 37.89 -1.55
CA ASP A 23 18.84 38.73 -2.25
C ASP A 23 18.22 39.83 -1.36
N VAL A 24 18.59 39.86 -0.09
CA VAL A 24 18.10 40.84 0.89
C VAL A 24 19.18 41.83 1.30
N ARG A 25 20.45 41.46 1.13
CA ARG A 25 21.58 42.27 1.53
C ARG A 25 22.60 42.40 0.40
N ASP A 26 22.67 43.60 -0.17
CA ASP A 26 23.49 43.91 -1.35
C ASP A 26 25.01 43.92 -1.08
N ASP A 27 25.44 44.09 0.18
CA ASP A 27 26.86 44.20 0.57
C ASP A 27 27.47 42.88 1.10
N PHE A 28 26.73 41.76 1.05
CA PHE A 28 27.21 40.48 1.60
C PHE A 28 28.40 39.88 0.84
N ALA A 29 28.68 40.38 -0.37
CA ALA A 29 29.88 40.04 -1.12
C ALA A 29 31.17 40.64 -0.51
N ASP A 30 31.04 41.73 0.26
CA ASP A 30 32.15 42.53 0.78
C ASP A 30 32.16 42.63 2.32
N CYS A 31 31.10 42.17 3.01
CA CYS A 31 30.97 42.18 4.46
C CYS A 31 30.58 40.80 5.02
N ASP A 32 31.45 40.23 5.85
CA ASP A 32 31.26 38.90 6.48
C ASP A 32 30.48 38.93 7.81
N ASP A 33 30.12 40.13 8.29
CA ASP A 33 29.47 40.29 9.60
C ASP A 33 27.94 40.19 9.50
N VAL A 34 27.39 39.17 10.17
CA VAL A 34 25.94 39.01 10.41
C VAL A 34 25.55 39.72 11.69
N THR A 35 24.50 40.52 11.62
CA THR A 35 23.86 41.18 12.75
C THR A 35 22.89 40.25 13.48
N ASN A 36 22.55 40.58 14.72
CA ASN A 36 21.57 39.80 15.50
C ASN A 36 20.17 39.82 14.88
N GLU A 37 19.80 40.90 14.19
CA GLU A 37 18.52 41.04 13.50
C GLU A 37 18.45 40.09 12.29
N GLU A 38 19.49 40.05 11.46
CA GLU A 38 19.60 39.11 10.34
C GLU A 38 19.60 37.66 10.80
N ALA A 39 20.32 37.35 11.88
CA ALA A 39 20.31 36.01 12.46
C ALA A 39 18.91 35.60 12.96
N LYS A 40 18.11 36.55 13.45
CA LYS A 40 16.72 36.32 13.85
C LYS A 40 15.81 36.13 12.65
N LEU A 41 16.03 36.90 11.57
CA LEU A 41 15.31 36.77 10.30
C LEU A 41 15.55 35.41 9.65
N ILE A 42 16.79 34.92 9.61
CA ILE A 42 17.13 33.58 9.10
C ILE A 42 16.37 32.51 9.90
N ARG A 43 16.44 32.54 11.24
CA ARG A 43 15.72 31.57 12.10
C ARG A 43 14.23 31.56 11.83
N ASN A 44 13.63 32.73 11.70
CA ASN A 44 12.20 32.84 11.46
C ASN A 44 11.81 32.38 10.05
N SER A 45 12.65 32.65 9.05
CA SER A 45 12.42 32.23 7.66
C SER A 45 12.52 30.72 7.50
N ILE A 46 13.44 30.06 8.22
CA ILE A 46 13.52 28.59 8.30
C ILE A 46 12.27 28.01 8.94
N LYS A 47 11.82 28.56 10.07
CA LYS A 47 10.58 28.12 10.70
C LYS A 47 9.36 28.27 9.79
N ALA A 48 9.31 29.34 9.00
CA ALA A 48 8.23 29.58 8.06
C ALA A 48 8.27 28.64 6.84
N ALA A 49 9.47 28.25 6.39
CA ALA A 49 9.68 27.38 5.24
C ALA A 49 9.46 25.88 5.54
N LEU A 50 9.68 25.44 6.78
CA LEU A 50 9.55 24.03 7.17
C LEU A 50 8.13 23.47 6.95
N PRO A 51 7.99 22.15 6.68
CA PRO A 51 6.68 21.50 6.57
C PRO A 51 5.86 21.69 7.85
N GLY A 52 4.73 22.41 7.76
CA GLY A 52 3.88 22.77 8.90
C GLY A 52 4.09 24.20 9.45
N GLY A 53 5.01 24.99 8.87
CA GLY A 53 5.14 26.42 9.12
C GLY A 53 3.97 27.22 8.53
N THR A 54 3.76 28.45 9.03
CA THR A 54 2.70 29.35 8.55
C THR A 54 2.99 29.97 7.19
N GLY A 55 4.19 29.77 6.62
CA GLY A 55 4.66 30.45 5.41
C GLY A 55 4.94 31.94 5.60
N GLU A 56 4.79 32.46 6.82
CA GLU A 56 4.93 33.88 7.16
C GLU A 56 6.08 34.06 8.16
N VAL A 57 6.99 34.98 7.85
CA VAL A 57 7.99 35.47 8.81
C VAL A 57 7.27 36.45 9.74
N PRO A 58 7.40 36.35 11.07
CA PRO A 58 6.83 37.33 12.00
C PRO A 58 7.26 38.74 11.59
N LEU A 59 6.28 39.64 11.41
CA LEU A 59 6.49 41.00 10.93
C LEU A 59 7.49 41.75 11.83
N GLU A 60 8.72 41.91 11.35
CA GLU A 60 9.69 42.81 11.96
C GLU A 60 9.37 44.25 11.48
N PRO A 61 9.26 45.22 12.39
CA PRO A 61 8.94 46.60 12.02
C PRO A 61 10.05 47.17 11.13
N GLY A 62 9.71 47.47 9.87
CA GLY A 62 10.64 48.02 8.87
C GLY A 62 11.01 47.08 7.72
N LEU A 63 10.61 45.81 7.76
CA LEU A 63 10.88 44.86 6.68
C LEU A 63 9.72 44.80 5.68
N GLU A 64 9.98 45.02 4.40
CA GLU A 64 8.96 44.92 3.36
C GLU A 64 8.48 43.47 3.15
N VAL A 65 7.19 43.32 2.80
CA VAL A 65 6.55 42.01 2.55
C VAL A 65 7.19 41.27 1.37
N SER A 66 7.69 42.02 0.38
CA SER A 66 8.47 41.51 -0.75
C SER A 66 9.74 40.79 -0.28
N THR A 67 10.52 41.46 0.58
CA THR A 67 11.75 40.93 1.19
C THR A 67 11.48 39.68 2.04
N GLN A 68 10.40 39.67 2.80
CA GLN A 68 9.98 38.49 3.59
C GLN A 68 9.70 37.28 2.70
N ARG A 69 8.99 37.48 1.57
CA ARG A 69 8.69 36.40 0.62
C ARG A 69 9.96 35.86 -0.02
N THR A 70 10.89 36.73 -0.37
CA THR A 70 12.19 36.34 -0.93
C THR A 70 13.00 35.50 0.05
N LEU A 71 13.07 35.90 1.33
CA LEU A 71 13.76 35.12 2.37
C LEU A 71 13.18 33.71 2.51
N VAL A 72 11.86 33.58 2.64
CA VAL A 72 11.21 32.26 2.78
C VAL A 72 11.44 31.40 1.53
N SER A 73 11.40 32.00 0.34
CA SER A 73 11.69 31.32 -0.92
C SER A 73 13.13 30.80 -0.95
N ASN A 74 14.11 31.64 -0.62
CA ASN A 74 15.52 31.28 -0.64
C ASN A 74 15.81 30.16 0.36
N VAL A 75 15.28 30.27 1.58
CA VAL A 75 15.38 29.22 2.59
C VAL A 75 14.77 27.90 2.11
N SER A 76 13.58 27.93 1.50
CA SER A 76 12.94 26.72 0.98
C SER A 76 13.77 26.03 -0.10
N GLN A 77 14.45 26.80 -0.95
CA GLN A 77 15.33 26.29 -2.00
C GLN A 77 16.63 25.71 -1.43
N VAL A 78 17.28 26.45 -0.52
CA VAL A 78 18.52 26.05 0.16
C VAL A 78 18.32 24.73 0.91
N LEU A 79 17.22 24.62 1.65
CA LEU A 79 16.89 23.41 2.42
C LEU A 79 16.34 22.28 1.55
N GLY A 80 16.16 22.50 0.25
CA GLY A 80 15.65 21.49 -0.68
C GLY A 80 14.23 21.02 -0.34
N ILE A 81 13.41 21.84 0.33
CA ILE A 81 12.07 21.47 0.79
C ILE A 81 11.18 20.99 -0.37
N PRO A 82 11.18 21.63 -1.56
CA PRO A 82 10.44 21.11 -2.71
C PRO A 82 10.90 19.71 -3.15
N LEU A 83 12.20 19.43 -3.08
CA LEU A 83 12.76 18.13 -3.42
C LEU A 83 12.38 17.08 -2.37
N PHE A 84 12.42 17.44 -1.08
CA PHE A 84 11.98 16.58 0.01
C PHE A 84 10.51 16.18 -0.13
N LEU A 85 9.62 17.14 -0.39
CA LEU A 85 8.19 16.88 -0.60
C LEU A 85 7.93 16.02 -1.84
N ALA A 86 8.69 16.24 -2.92
CA ALA A 86 8.61 15.39 -4.11
C ALA A 86 9.04 13.95 -3.82
N ILE A 87 10.15 13.76 -3.08
CA ILE A 87 10.62 12.43 -2.65
C ILE A 87 9.58 11.75 -1.75
N GLU A 88 8.98 12.47 -0.81
CA GLU A 88 7.94 11.93 0.07
C GLU A 88 6.70 11.48 -0.73
N ALA A 89 6.28 12.26 -1.72
CA ALA A 89 5.21 11.89 -2.63
C ALA A 89 5.56 10.64 -3.45
N GLU A 90 6.80 10.54 -3.94
CA GLU A 90 7.29 9.36 -4.68
C GLU A 90 7.33 8.11 -3.79
N LEU A 91 7.79 8.21 -2.54
CA LEU A 91 7.81 7.09 -1.60
C LEU A 91 6.40 6.57 -1.30
N ASN A 92 5.44 7.47 -1.09
CA ASN A 92 4.04 7.11 -0.88
C ASN A 92 3.43 6.43 -2.12
N ALA A 93 3.79 6.90 -3.32
CA ALA A 93 3.37 6.29 -4.57
C ALA A 93 3.93 4.87 -4.73
N ILE A 94 5.21 4.64 -4.39
CA ILE A 94 5.85 3.32 -4.43
C ILE A 94 5.13 2.33 -3.49
N ALA A 95 4.86 2.75 -2.24
CA ALA A 95 4.14 1.91 -1.28
C ALA A 95 2.74 1.51 -1.81
N THR A 96 2.03 2.47 -2.41
CA THR A 96 0.70 2.21 -3.01
C THR A 96 0.78 1.22 -4.16
N ILE A 97 1.81 1.32 -5.02
CA ILE A 97 2.03 0.38 -6.13
C ILE A 97 2.29 -1.03 -5.61
N GLU A 98 3.03 -1.16 -4.51
CA GLU A 98 3.31 -2.45 -3.90
C GLU A 98 2.06 -3.12 -3.34
N ASP A 99 1.19 -2.37 -2.66
CA ASP A 99 -0.10 -2.88 -2.19
C ASP A 99 -0.99 -3.35 -3.35
N VAL A 100 -1.09 -2.55 -4.42
CA VAL A 100 -1.85 -2.93 -5.63
C VAL A 100 -1.29 -4.20 -6.26
N LYS A 101 0.04 -4.34 -6.35
CA LYS A 101 0.72 -5.54 -6.86
C LYS A 101 0.33 -6.77 -6.03
N ASN A 102 0.36 -6.65 -4.70
CA ASN A 102 0.00 -7.75 -3.80
C ASN A 102 -1.46 -8.18 -3.98
N HIS A 103 -2.38 -7.21 -4.09
CA HIS A 103 -3.80 -7.51 -4.38
C HIS A 103 -4.01 -8.20 -5.73
N LEU A 104 -3.30 -7.79 -6.78
CA LEU A 104 -3.37 -8.43 -8.09
C LEU A 104 -2.86 -9.89 -8.05
N ILE A 105 -1.78 -10.15 -7.31
CA ILE A 105 -1.25 -11.51 -7.13
C ILE A 105 -2.28 -12.39 -6.43
N LEU A 106 -2.85 -11.92 -5.31
CA LEU A 106 -3.86 -12.67 -4.56
C LEU A 106 -5.11 -12.96 -5.40
N ASN A 107 -5.65 -11.96 -6.09
CA ASN A 107 -6.79 -12.16 -6.99
C ASN A 107 -6.49 -13.18 -8.11
N THR A 108 -5.27 -13.14 -8.66
CA THR A 108 -4.86 -14.11 -9.68
C THR A 108 -4.77 -15.52 -9.12
N LEU A 109 -4.25 -15.68 -7.90
CA LEU A 109 -4.19 -16.97 -7.22
C LEU A 109 -5.59 -17.51 -6.94
N ASP A 110 -6.50 -16.69 -6.43
CA ASP A 110 -7.89 -17.07 -6.16
C ASP A 110 -8.61 -17.51 -7.44
N GLN A 111 -8.43 -16.78 -8.54
CA GLN A 111 -8.98 -17.16 -9.84
C GLN A 111 -8.43 -18.51 -10.31
N LYS A 112 -7.11 -18.72 -10.21
CA LYS A 112 -6.46 -19.98 -10.61
C LYS A 112 -6.93 -21.15 -9.75
N GLN A 113 -7.16 -20.92 -8.46
CA GLN A 113 -7.69 -21.93 -7.56
C GLN A 113 -9.14 -22.30 -7.90
N ALA A 114 -9.99 -21.32 -8.25
CA ALA A 114 -11.35 -21.57 -8.71
C ALA A 114 -11.37 -22.38 -10.04
N GLU A 115 -10.48 -22.05 -10.98
CA GLU A 115 -10.31 -22.81 -12.24
C GLU A 115 -9.90 -24.27 -11.96
N LEU A 116 -8.96 -24.48 -11.02
CA LEU A 116 -8.50 -25.81 -10.62
C LEU A 116 -9.63 -26.63 -9.96
N ASP A 117 -10.36 -26.03 -9.02
CA ASP A 117 -11.50 -26.65 -8.34
C ASP A 117 -12.56 -27.10 -9.35
N GLN A 118 -12.88 -26.25 -10.33
CA GLN A 118 -13.83 -26.59 -11.38
C GLN A 118 -13.33 -27.74 -12.27
N ALA A 119 -12.04 -27.76 -12.60
CA ALA A 119 -11.44 -28.85 -13.39
C ALA A 119 -11.48 -30.18 -12.62
N ILE A 120 -11.20 -30.17 -11.31
CA ILE A 120 -11.27 -31.34 -10.44
C ILE A 120 -12.71 -31.88 -10.39
N ARG A 121 -13.71 -31.00 -10.16
CA ARG A 121 -15.13 -31.38 -10.14
C ARG A 121 -15.57 -32.03 -11.46
N LYS A 122 -15.23 -31.41 -12.60
CA LYS A 122 -15.52 -31.96 -13.94
C LYS A 122 -14.88 -33.34 -14.15
N ARG A 123 -13.62 -33.51 -13.76
CA ARG A 123 -12.90 -34.79 -13.89
C ARG A 123 -13.51 -35.87 -13.01
N SER A 124 -13.87 -35.53 -11.78
CA SER A 124 -14.52 -36.45 -10.83
C SER A 124 -15.85 -36.97 -11.37
N ALA A 125 -16.74 -36.06 -11.80
CA ALA A 125 -18.04 -36.41 -12.36
C ALA A 125 -17.92 -37.30 -13.61
N SER A 126 -16.96 -36.98 -14.49
CA SER A 126 -16.69 -37.80 -15.68
C SER A 126 -16.21 -39.22 -15.33
N ARG A 127 -15.36 -39.37 -14.31
CA ARG A 127 -14.88 -40.68 -13.87
C ARG A 127 -15.99 -41.49 -13.22
N GLN A 128 -16.78 -40.88 -12.32
CA GLN A 128 -17.93 -41.53 -11.69
C GLN A 128 -18.89 -42.09 -12.76
N LYS A 129 -19.28 -41.26 -13.74
CA LYS A 129 -20.13 -41.70 -14.86
C LYS A 129 -19.51 -42.88 -15.63
N GLY A 130 -18.20 -42.85 -15.88
CA GLY A 130 -17.48 -43.95 -16.52
C GLY A 130 -17.56 -45.25 -15.72
N TYR A 131 -17.32 -45.19 -14.41
CA TYR A 131 -17.43 -46.34 -13.52
C TYR A 131 -18.85 -46.91 -13.45
N TYR A 132 -19.87 -46.05 -13.37
CA TYR A 132 -21.26 -46.51 -13.40
C TYR A 132 -21.62 -47.22 -14.71
N THR A 133 -21.16 -46.68 -15.83
CA THR A 133 -21.40 -47.29 -17.15
C THR A 133 -20.75 -48.68 -17.20
N ALA A 134 -19.48 -48.79 -16.79
CA ALA A 134 -18.78 -50.07 -16.73
C ALA A 134 -19.42 -51.08 -15.76
N LEU A 135 -19.91 -50.63 -14.59
CA LEU A 135 -20.63 -51.47 -13.64
C LEU A 135 -21.98 -51.96 -14.20
N LYS A 136 -22.70 -51.09 -14.93
CA LYS A 136 -23.96 -51.45 -15.58
C LYS A 136 -23.75 -52.48 -16.68
N ASP A 137 -22.73 -52.28 -17.53
CA ASP A 137 -22.37 -53.22 -18.60
C ASP A 137 -21.93 -54.58 -18.02
N LEU A 138 -21.17 -54.58 -16.92
CA LEU A 138 -20.77 -55.80 -16.22
C LEU A 138 -21.98 -56.52 -15.60
N ALA A 139 -22.88 -55.80 -14.93
CA ALA A 139 -24.07 -56.36 -14.30
C ALA A 139 -25.01 -57.01 -15.34
N GLN A 140 -25.16 -56.36 -16.51
CA GLN A 140 -25.89 -56.91 -17.66
C GLN A 140 -25.23 -58.19 -18.18
N THR A 141 -23.90 -58.20 -18.31
CA THR A 141 -23.13 -59.38 -18.75
C THR A 141 -23.24 -60.53 -17.76
N MET A 142 -23.28 -60.24 -16.46
CA MET A 142 -23.36 -61.26 -15.40
C MET A 142 -24.80 -61.65 -15.00
N GLN A 143 -25.83 -61.12 -15.68
CA GLN A 143 -27.25 -61.31 -15.34
C GLN A 143 -27.58 -61.05 -13.85
N LYS A 144 -26.88 -60.11 -13.23
CA LYS A 144 -27.16 -59.71 -11.84
C LYS A 144 -28.27 -58.66 -11.78
N PRO A 145 -29.04 -58.56 -10.68
CA PRO A 145 -30.11 -57.56 -10.56
C PRO A 145 -29.54 -56.14 -10.67
N LEU A 146 -29.98 -55.39 -11.68
CA LEU A 146 -29.59 -53.99 -11.92
C LEU A 146 -30.03 -53.03 -10.81
N VAL A 147 -31.05 -53.42 -10.03
CA VAL A 147 -31.62 -52.64 -8.92
C VAL A 147 -30.55 -52.23 -7.90
N VAL A 148 -29.63 -53.15 -7.57
CA VAL A 148 -28.55 -52.87 -6.60
C VAL A 148 -27.56 -51.82 -7.12
N VAL A 149 -27.35 -51.75 -8.44
CA VAL A 149 -26.44 -50.77 -9.05
C VAL A 149 -27.09 -49.37 -9.12
N GLU A 150 -28.41 -49.33 -9.31
CA GLU A 150 -29.19 -48.08 -9.35
C GLU A 150 -29.38 -47.47 -7.96
N GLU A 151 -29.63 -48.27 -6.93
CA GLU A 151 -29.68 -47.83 -5.52
C GLU A 151 -28.31 -47.27 -5.08
N MET A 152 -27.22 -47.97 -5.39
CA MET A 152 -25.87 -47.52 -5.09
C MET A 152 -25.49 -46.25 -5.87
N GLN A 153 -26.15 -45.97 -7.01
CA GLN A 153 -26.00 -44.71 -7.72
C GLN A 153 -26.69 -43.55 -7.00
N GLN A 154 -27.91 -43.76 -6.50
CA GLN A 154 -28.63 -42.77 -5.73
C GLN A 154 -27.92 -42.44 -4.41
N ASP A 155 -27.40 -43.44 -3.69
CA ASP A 155 -26.69 -43.24 -2.44
C ASP A 155 -25.42 -42.39 -2.62
N ILE A 156 -24.61 -42.70 -3.63
CA ILE A 156 -23.39 -41.94 -3.93
C ILE A 156 -23.73 -40.52 -4.40
N GLN A 157 -24.84 -40.32 -5.11
CA GLN A 157 -25.31 -38.98 -5.48
C GLN A 157 -25.73 -38.16 -4.24
N GLN A 158 -26.44 -38.77 -3.29
CA GLN A 158 -26.81 -38.12 -2.04
C GLN A 158 -25.59 -37.77 -1.18
N GLN A 159 -24.64 -38.70 -1.03
CA GLN A 159 -23.39 -38.45 -0.29
C GLN A 159 -22.57 -37.32 -0.92
N ASN A 160 -22.48 -37.25 -2.25
CA ASN A 160 -21.79 -36.16 -2.92
C ASN A 160 -22.48 -34.80 -2.72
N GLN A 161 -23.82 -34.76 -2.70
CA GLN A 161 -24.57 -33.53 -2.40
C GLN A 161 -24.33 -33.06 -0.96
N GLN A 162 -24.31 -33.98 0.01
CA GLN A 162 -23.98 -33.65 1.41
C GLN A 162 -22.55 -33.14 1.54
N LEU A 163 -21.59 -33.78 0.86
CA LEU A 163 -20.20 -33.34 0.84
C LEU A 163 -20.05 -31.95 0.22
N GLU A 164 -20.75 -31.63 -0.87
CA GLU A 164 -20.74 -30.28 -1.45
C GLU A 164 -21.29 -29.22 -0.48
N GLN A 165 -22.39 -29.52 0.21
CA GLN A 165 -22.96 -28.62 1.23
C GLN A 165 -22.00 -28.37 2.40
N LEU A 166 -21.33 -29.43 2.90
CA LEU A 166 -20.33 -29.31 3.95
C LEU A 166 -19.12 -28.50 3.49
N LEU A 167 -18.69 -28.66 2.24
CA LEU A 167 -17.56 -27.94 1.68
C LEU A 167 -17.86 -26.44 1.50
N ASP A 168 -19.09 -26.12 1.10
CA ASP A 168 -19.56 -24.73 0.97
C ASP A 168 -19.72 -24.06 2.35
N ALA A 169 -20.20 -24.77 3.36
CA ALA A 169 -20.27 -24.28 4.75
C ALA A 169 -18.86 -23.99 5.33
N VAL A 170 -17.88 -24.87 5.08
CA VAL A 170 -16.49 -24.66 5.48
C VAL A 170 -15.86 -23.46 4.75
N LYS A 171 -16.15 -23.28 3.46
CA LYS A 171 -15.68 -22.12 2.68
C LYS A 171 -16.31 -20.80 3.14
N ALA A 172 -17.53 -20.83 3.67
CA ALA A 172 -18.20 -19.68 4.27
C ALA A 172 -17.70 -19.34 5.69
N GLY A 173 -16.83 -20.17 6.28
CA GLY A 173 -16.31 -19.98 7.63
C GLY A 173 -17.31 -20.34 8.75
N GLU A 174 -18.38 -21.05 8.42
CA GLU A 174 -19.34 -21.52 9.41
C GLU A 174 -18.76 -22.70 10.19
N SER A 175 -18.78 -22.62 11.53
CA SER A 175 -18.39 -23.74 12.38
C SER A 175 -19.38 -24.89 12.18
N LEU A 176 -18.93 -25.97 11.56
CA LEU A 176 -19.70 -27.21 11.46
C LEU A 176 -20.05 -27.71 12.87
N SER A 177 -21.32 -27.63 13.25
CA SER A 177 -21.79 -28.28 14.46
C SER A 177 -21.78 -29.80 14.26
N PRO A 178 -21.44 -30.61 15.29
CA PRO A 178 -21.22 -32.05 15.12
C PRO A 178 -22.48 -32.87 14.80
N GLU A 179 -23.66 -32.27 14.73
CA GLU A 179 -24.94 -32.99 14.63
C GLU A 179 -25.33 -33.38 13.20
N THR A 180 -24.71 -32.83 12.15
CA THR A 180 -24.98 -33.24 10.75
C THR A 180 -24.13 -34.43 10.28
N ALA A 181 -23.26 -34.99 11.12
CA ALA A 181 -22.39 -36.10 10.74
C ALA A 181 -23.01 -37.50 10.93
N ILE A 182 -24.15 -37.63 11.62
CA ILE A 182 -24.79 -38.93 11.88
C ILE A 182 -26.33 -38.76 11.92
N SER A 183 -27.00 -38.94 10.79
CA SER A 183 -28.38 -39.44 10.70
C SER A 183 -28.64 -40.01 9.31
#